data_AF-A0A381X384-F1
#
_entry.id   AF-A0A381X384-F1
#
_cell.length_a   1.000
_cell.length_b   1.000
_cell.length_c   1.000
_cell.angle_alpha   90.00
_cell.angle_beta   90.00
_cell.angle_gamma   90.00
#
_symmetry.space_group_name_H-M   'P 1'
#
loop_
_entity.id
_entity.type
_entity.pdbx_description
1 polymer ?
#
loop_
_entity_poly.entity_id
_entity_poly.type
_entity_poly.pdbx_seq_one_letter_code
_entity_poly.pdbx_strand_id
1 'polypeptide(L)'
;MRRDFRQIIDLLESSGDLVRIKREVDPKFEMSAIMKKLEAEDKAFIFENIKNSEMPAVGGLFTSMSRIGLIFNEDSSENFTLDDAGQKVIAAIQNPTPTIEVDTGPVKDVVLTGTQIDLNKLPVPTFFELDTGPFITAAVGIFRKPEGHLNVGFYRVLIVDQKHVLINASGLSDLRKSYDWHRENNKKMSIAMVLGAPPWLLMAAASKSPDDVSELEVAGSIAGESMQMVRCEHSDLLVPADAEMVIETVVDLNEMVSNTLGEFGAQYGTETAPLSEVTAITQRRDAMFYTLMAGRAREHNNLGYLTTYGLQKTVEAKIKASIACVKEVTIHLDTRIGPLMHVVISIAKESDDQPEQVINEAFNTSMGFFDLSWIAKR
;
A
#
# COMPACT_ATOMS: atom_id res chain seq x y z
N MET A 1 -7.04 21.53 5.26
CA MET A 1 -6.32 20.40 5.88
C MET A 1 -7.13 19.14 5.64
N ARG A 2 -6.53 18.10 5.06
CA ARG A 2 -7.17 16.80 4.81
C ARG A 2 -7.32 16.02 6.12
N ARG A 3 -8.18 15.00 6.13
CA ARG A 3 -8.42 14.19 7.35
C ARG A 3 -7.32 13.15 7.55
N ASP A 4 -6.69 13.17 8.72
CA ASP A 4 -5.66 12.19 9.10
C ASP A 4 -6.26 10.81 9.46
N PHE A 5 -5.40 9.89 9.89
CA PHE A 5 -5.77 8.52 10.23
C PHE A 5 -6.84 8.44 11.34
N ARG A 6 -6.67 9.19 12.43
CA ARG A 6 -7.59 9.16 13.58
C ARG A 6 -8.86 9.94 13.29
N GLN A 7 -8.76 11.07 12.59
CA GLN A 7 -9.92 11.88 12.19
C GLN A 7 -10.89 11.09 11.28
N ILE A 8 -10.39 10.21 10.43
CA ILE A 8 -11.24 9.31 9.63
C ILE A 8 -11.94 8.29 10.51
N ILE A 9 -11.23 7.70 11.47
CA ILE A 9 -11.81 6.72 12.40
C ILE A 9 -12.93 7.38 13.23
N ASP A 10 -12.68 8.55 13.81
CA ASP A 10 -13.65 9.31 14.59
C ASP A 10 -14.90 9.65 13.77
N LEU A 11 -14.71 10.05 12.50
CA LEU A 11 -15.81 10.35 11.60
C LEU A 11 -16.66 9.10 11.31
N LEU A 12 -16.02 7.99 10.96
CA LEU A 12 -16.71 6.71 10.70
C LEU A 12 -17.43 6.18 11.93
N GLU A 13 -16.88 6.40 13.12
CA GLU A 13 -17.55 6.08 14.38
C GLU A 13 -18.80 6.93 14.57
N SER A 14 -18.69 8.25 14.38
CA SER A 14 -19.82 9.17 14.53
C SER A 14 -20.93 8.95 13.49
N SER A 15 -20.61 8.45 12.30
CA SER A 15 -21.57 8.16 11.22
C SER A 15 -22.16 6.75 11.28
N GLY A 16 -21.66 5.87 12.16
CA GLY A 16 -22.10 4.47 12.25
C GLY A 16 -21.53 3.55 11.15
N ASP A 17 -20.46 3.97 10.48
CA ASP A 17 -19.74 3.19 9.45
C ASP A 17 -18.50 2.46 9.95
N LEU A 18 -18.25 2.55 11.26
CA LEU A 18 -17.23 1.78 11.97
C LEU A 18 -17.88 0.71 12.86
N VAL A 19 -17.45 -0.54 12.70
CA VAL A 19 -17.89 -1.66 13.55
C VAL A 19 -16.83 -1.97 14.61
N ARG A 20 -17.22 -1.99 15.88
CA ARG A 20 -16.35 -2.42 16.99
C ARG A 20 -16.60 -3.88 17.36
N ILE A 21 -15.58 -4.72 17.25
CA ILE A 21 -15.61 -6.13 17.62
C ILE A 21 -15.00 -6.26 19.02
N LYS A 22 -15.90 -6.44 20.01
CA LYS A 22 -15.53 -6.46 21.45
C LYS A 22 -15.15 -7.84 21.98
N ARG A 23 -15.66 -8.89 21.34
CA ARG A 23 -15.33 -10.27 21.71
C ARG A 23 -13.87 -10.53 21.38
N GLU A 24 -13.24 -11.44 22.13
CA GLU A 24 -11.91 -11.92 21.78
C GLU A 24 -11.92 -12.54 20.37
N VAL A 25 -10.88 -12.23 19.60
CA VAL A 25 -10.65 -12.75 18.25
C VAL A 25 -9.23 -13.34 18.18
N ASP A 26 -9.10 -14.53 17.61
CA ASP A 26 -7.79 -15.12 17.32
C ASP A 26 -7.20 -14.47 16.05
N PRO A 27 -5.99 -13.89 16.10
CA PRO A 27 -5.36 -13.32 14.91
C PRO A 27 -5.07 -14.37 13.83
N LYS A 28 -5.00 -15.65 14.19
CA LYS A 28 -4.80 -16.73 13.23
C LYS A 28 -6.13 -17.15 12.61
N PHE A 29 -6.32 -16.80 11.34
CA PHE A 29 -7.45 -17.13 10.46
C PHE A 29 -8.82 -16.56 10.86
N GLU A 30 -9.15 -16.48 12.15
CA GLU A 30 -10.45 -15.94 12.58
C GLU A 30 -10.55 -14.45 12.26
N MET A 31 -9.53 -13.67 12.62
CA MET A 31 -9.47 -12.24 12.33
C MET A 31 -9.61 -11.98 10.82
N SER A 32 -8.90 -12.73 9.96
CA SER A 32 -8.99 -12.56 8.51
C SER A 32 -10.35 -12.95 7.94
N ALA A 33 -11.00 -13.99 8.48
CA ALA A 33 -12.36 -14.37 8.08
C ALA A 33 -13.39 -13.27 8.42
N ILE A 34 -13.24 -12.63 9.59
CA ILE A 34 -14.08 -11.49 9.98
C ILE A 34 -13.80 -10.28 9.08
N MET A 35 -12.53 -9.94 8.85
CA MET A 35 -12.13 -8.86 7.94
C MET A 35 -12.76 -9.06 6.56
N LYS A 36 -12.68 -10.27 6.01
CA LYS A 36 -13.26 -10.59 4.69
C LYS A 36 -14.77 -10.37 4.64
N LYS A 37 -15.50 -10.73 5.70
CA LYS A 37 -16.94 -10.49 5.82
C LYS A 37 -17.24 -8.99 5.88
N LEU A 38 -16.51 -8.24 6.71
CA LEU A 38 -16.73 -6.80 6.89
C LEU A 38 -16.42 -6.01 5.62
N GLU A 39 -15.38 -6.38 4.85
CA GLU A 39 -15.14 -5.78 3.53
C GLU A 39 -16.29 -6.04 2.54
N ALA A 40 -16.89 -7.24 2.58
CA ALA A 40 -18.04 -7.57 1.74
C ALA A 40 -19.28 -6.75 2.11
N GLU A 41 -19.42 -6.41 3.39
CA GLU A 41 -20.46 -5.52 3.93
C GLU A 41 -20.07 -4.02 3.85
N ASP A 42 -18.91 -3.70 3.29
CA ASP A 42 -18.33 -2.36 3.15
C ASP A 42 -18.14 -1.57 4.46
N LYS A 43 -17.82 -2.28 5.55
CA LYS A 43 -17.62 -1.68 6.88
C LYS A 43 -16.14 -1.54 7.22
N ALA A 44 -15.78 -0.38 7.77
CA ALA A 44 -14.54 -0.22 8.51
C ALA A 44 -14.71 -0.87 9.89
N PHE A 45 -13.61 -1.23 10.52
CA PHE A 45 -13.68 -2.00 11.76
C PHE A 45 -12.54 -1.73 12.73
N ILE A 46 -12.83 -1.95 14.01
CA ILE A 46 -11.86 -2.03 15.11
C ILE A 46 -12.09 -3.35 15.85
N PHE A 47 -11.04 -4.15 15.96
CA PHE A 47 -10.95 -5.26 16.90
C PHE A 47 -10.39 -4.73 18.23
N GLU A 48 -11.20 -4.79 19.29
CA GLU A 48 -10.82 -4.25 20.60
C GLU A 48 -10.12 -5.26 21.49
N ASN A 49 -10.35 -6.56 21.24
CA ASN A 49 -9.81 -7.65 22.04
C ASN A 49 -9.26 -8.74 21.12
N ILE A 50 -7.93 -8.81 21.02
CA ILE A 50 -7.23 -9.74 20.15
C ILE A 50 -6.36 -10.62 21.04
N LYS A 51 -6.48 -11.93 20.86
CA LYS A 51 -5.76 -12.90 21.69
C LYS A 51 -4.26 -12.62 21.68
N ASN A 52 -3.66 -12.58 22.86
CA ASN A 52 -2.23 -12.28 23.11
C ASN A 52 -1.76 -10.86 22.74
N SER A 53 -2.67 -9.91 22.49
CA SER A 53 -2.33 -8.51 22.24
C SER A 53 -3.24 -7.57 23.04
N GLU A 54 -2.64 -6.56 23.66
CA GLU A 54 -3.39 -5.46 24.30
C GLU A 54 -3.71 -4.34 23.29
N MET A 55 -3.11 -4.40 22.10
CA MET A 55 -3.25 -3.38 21.07
C MET A 55 -4.48 -3.64 20.21
N PRO A 56 -5.40 -2.67 20.06
CA PRO A 56 -6.51 -2.82 19.13
C PRO A 56 -5.99 -2.81 17.68
N ALA A 57 -6.73 -3.47 16.78
CA ALA A 57 -6.43 -3.45 15.35
C ALA A 57 -7.57 -2.80 14.56
N VAL A 58 -7.23 -1.91 13.64
CA VAL A 58 -8.16 -1.16 12.80
C VAL A 58 -7.91 -1.47 11.33
N GLY A 59 -8.97 -1.50 10.52
CA GLY A 59 -8.84 -1.75 9.08
C GLY A 59 -10.11 -1.39 8.31
N GLY A 60 -10.04 -1.61 7.01
CA GLY A 60 -11.12 -1.30 6.10
C GLY A 60 -11.21 0.19 5.75
N LEU A 61 -10.19 1.01 5.99
CA LEU A 61 -10.29 2.46 5.75
C LEU A 61 -10.36 2.83 4.26
N PHE A 62 -9.93 1.95 3.37
CA PHE A 62 -9.95 2.15 1.91
C PHE A 62 -10.86 1.14 1.16
N THR A 63 -11.88 0.56 1.78
CA THR A 63 -12.77 -0.44 1.11
C THR A 63 -13.74 0.17 0.10
N SER A 64 -14.04 1.46 0.19
CA SER A 64 -14.93 2.19 -0.71
C SER A 64 -14.38 3.55 -1.12
N MET A 65 -14.80 4.00 -2.30
CA MET A 65 -14.40 5.33 -2.79
C MET A 65 -15.02 6.45 -1.96
N SER A 66 -16.26 6.31 -1.49
CA SER A 66 -16.87 7.29 -0.59
C SER A 66 -16.04 7.50 0.68
N ARG A 67 -15.47 6.43 1.25
CA ARG A 67 -14.57 6.53 2.41
C ARG A 67 -13.23 7.19 2.07
N ILE A 68 -12.69 6.95 0.88
CA ILE A 68 -11.50 7.65 0.39
C ILE A 68 -11.79 9.14 0.17
N GLY A 69 -12.98 9.50 -0.32
CA GLY A 69 -13.45 10.89 -0.42
C GLY A 69 -13.41 11.64 0.90
N LEU A 70 -13.62 10.95 2.03
CA LEU A 70 -13.52 11.56 3.37
C LEU A 70 -12.12 12.10 3.68
N ILE A 71 -11.04 11.51 3.14
CA ILE A 71 -9.68 12.05 3.25
C ILE A 71 -9.66 13.48 2.69
N PHE A 72 -10.43 13.70 1.62
CA PHE A 72 -10.54 14.93 0.89
C PHE A 72 -11.54 15.94 1.47
N ASN A 73 -12.08 15.72 2.67
CA ASN A 73 -13.17 16.53 3.24
C ASN A 73 -14.43 16.58 2.38
N GLU A 74 -14.59 15.61 1.50
CA GLU A 74 -15.82 15.44 0.73
C GLU A 74 -16.81 14.66 1.59
N ASP A 75 -18.10 14.87 1.35
CA ASP A 75 -19.16 14.16 2.05
C ASP A 75 -19.22 12.72 1.51
N SER A 76 -19.36 11.71 2.38
CA SER A 76 -19.47 10.32 1.92
C SER A 76 -20.73 10.07 1.07
N SER A 77 -21.70 10.98 1.10
CA SER A 77 -22.88 10.98 0.23
C SER A 77 -22.60 11.51 -1.18
N GLU A 78 -21.46 12.19 -1.41
CA GLU A 78 -21.01 12.55 -2.75
C GLU A 78 -20.43 11.30 -3.45
N ASN A 79 -20.71 11.18 -4.75
CA ASN A 79 -20.23 10.05 -5.56
C ASN A 79 -18.72 10.19 -5.88
N PHE A 80 -17.86 10.09 -4.86
CA PHE A 80 -16.41 10.05 -5.08
C PHE A 80 -16.03 8.80 -5.87
N THR A 81 -15.19 8.95 -6.88
CA THR A 81 -14.81 7.87 -7.79
C THR A 81 -13.32 7.54 -7.72
N LEU A 82 -12.97 6.42 -8.33
CA LEU A 82 -11.57 6.05 -8.57
C LEU A 82 -10.85 7.08 -9.46
N ASP A 83 -11.57 7.72 -10.38
CA ASP A 83 -11.01 8.75 -11.25
C ASP A 83 -10.66 10.00 -10.45
N ASP A 84 -11.54 10.43 -9.54
CA ASP A 84 -11.27 11.57 -8.65
C ASP A 84 -10.04 11.32 -7.78
N ALA A 85 -9.93 10.11 -7.19
CA ALA A 85 -8.75 9.72 -6.41
C ALA A 85 -7.47 9.78 -7.25
N GLY A 86 -7.50 9.19 -8.45
CA GLY A 86 -6.38 9.15 -9.37
C GLY A 86 -5.94 10.54 -9.84
N GLN A 87 -6.90 11.42 -10.20
CA GLN A 87 -6.60 12.80 -10.59
C GLN A 87 -5.91 13.59 -9.49
N LYS A 88 -6.37 13.45 -8.23
CA LYS A 88 -5.74 14.12 -7.09
C LYS A 88 -4.29 13.65 -6.86
N VAL A 89 -4.03 12.35 -7.01
CA VAL A 89 -2.67 11.79 -6.91
C VAL A 89 -1.78 12.31 -8.05
N ILE A 90 -2.26 12.32 -9.30
CA ILE A 90 -1.51 12.85 -10.44
C ILE A 90 -1.19 14.33 -10.27
N ALA A 91 -2.17 15.14 -9.80
CA ALA A 91 -1.95 16.55 -9.54
C ALA A 91 -0.87 16.78 -8.45
N ALA A 92 -0.85 15.92 -7.43
CA ALA A 92 0.15 15.95 -6.36
C ALA A 92 1.55 15.52 -6.84
N ILE A 93 1.64 14.52 -7.73
CA ILE A 93 2.89 14.12 -8.40
C ILE A 93 3.48 15.29 -9.21
N GLN A 94 2.63 16.09 -9.86
CA GLN A 94 3.06 17.24 -10.64
C GLN A 94 3.49 18.43 -9.76
N ASN A 95 3.00 18.51 -8.52
CA ASN A 95 3.24 19.63 -7.61
C ASN A 95 3.57 19.11 -6.20
N PRO A 96 4.68 18.37 -6.02
CA PRO A 96 5.05 17.81 -4.72
C PRO A 96 5.34 18.92 -3.71
N THR A 97 5.00 18.68 -2.44
CA THR A 97 5.23 19.64 -1.35
C THR A 97 6.33 19.12 -0.43
N PRO A 98 7.45 19.84 -0.27
CA PRO A 98 8.57 19.39 0.55
C PRO A 98 8.16 19.01 1.97
N THR A 99 8.80 17.98 2.51
CA THR A 99 8.64 17.60 3.91
C THR A 99 9.36 18.58 4.85
N ILE A 100 9.00 18.55 6.12
CA ILE A 100 9.70 19.28 7.18
C ILE A 100 10.14 18.31 8.26
N GLU A 101 11.42 18.38 8.64
CA GLU A 101 11.93 17.65 9.80
C GLU A 101 11.54 18.39 11.08
N VAL A 102 11.03 17.65 12.05
CA VAL A 102 10.66 18.14 13.39
C VAL A 102 11.37 17.30 14.45
N ASP A 103 11.61 17.88 15.64
CA ASP A 103 12.38 17.23 16.69
C ASP A 103 11.68 16.00 17.30
N THR A 104 10.34 15.99 17.31
CA THR A 104 9.53 14.91 17.88
C THR A 104 8.12 14.92 17.30
N GLY A 105 7.32 13.90 17.63
CA GLY A 105 5.93 13.76 17.24
C GLY A 105 5.23 12.64 18.02
N PRO A 106 3.90 12.49 17.87
CA PRO A 106 3.13 11.49 18.61
C PRO A 106 3.67 10.05 18.51
N VAL A 107 4.26 9.68 17.35
CA VAL A 107 4.85 8.35 17.16
C VAL A 107 6.02 8.05 18.12
N LYS A 108 6.60 9.07 18.77
CA LYS A 108 7.72 8.95 19.72
C LYS A 108 7.27 8.88 21.19
N ASP A 109 5.98 8.82 21.48
CA ASP A 109 5.45 8.76 22.86
C ASP A 109 5.98 7.55 23.66
N VAL A 110 6.15 6.42 23.00
CA VAL A 110 6.70 5.18 23.55
C VAL A 110 7.80 4.68 22.63
N VAL A 111 8.97 4.42 23.20
CA VAL A 111 10.14 3.88 22.50
C VAL A 111 10.54 2.56 23.16
N LEU A 112 10.49 1.46 22.40
CA LEU A 112 10.84 0.12 22.84
C LEU A 112 12.14 -0.30 22.15
N THR A 113 13.16 -0.64 22.93
CA THR A 113 14.47 -1.07 22.41
C THR A 113 14.98 -2.30 23.15
N GLY A 114 16.00 -2.96 22.60
CA GLY A 114 16.69 -4.05 23.30
C GLY A 114 15.73 -5.18 23.71
N THR A 115 15.63 -5.48 25.01
CA THR A 115 14.78 -6.56 25.54
C THR A 115 13.29 -6.20 25.62
N GLN A 116 12.92 -4.95 25.36
CA GLN A 116 11.51 -4.50 25.36
C GLN A 116 10.79 -4.84 24.04
N ILE A 117 11.55 -5.11 22.98
CA ILE A 117 11.02 -5.48 21.66
C ILE A 117 10.45 -6.89 21.74
N ASP A 118 9.17 -7.02 21.42
CA ASP A 118 8.47 -8.29 21.31
C ASP A 118 7.35 -8.20 20.26
N LEU A 119 7.66 -8.64 19.04
CA LEU A 119 6.73 -8.64 17.91
C LEU A 119 5.52 -9.57 18.12
N ASN A 120 5.61 -10.56 19.02
CA ASN A 120 4.49 -11.47 19.28
C ASN A 120 3.33 -10.80 20.04
N LYS A 121 3.56 -9.61 20.59
CA LYS A 121 2.52 -8.79 21.22
C LYS A 121 1.71 -7.96 20.23
N LEU A 122 2.13 -7.90 18.97
CA LEU A 122 1.40 -7.20 17.92
C LEU A 122 0.25 -8.07 17.41
N PRO A 123 -0.93 -7.49 17.08
CA PRO A 123 -2.09 -8.24 16.63
C PRO A 123 -1.97 -8.57 15.12
N VAL A 124 -0.87 -9.20 14.73
CA VAL A 124 -0.56 -9.49 13.32
C VAL A 124 -1.31 -10.75 12.88
N PRO A 125 -2.19 -10.67 11.86
CA PRO A 125 -2.97 -11.82 11.44
C PRO A 125 -2.14 -12.82 10.62
N THR A 126 -2.51 -14.10 10.73
CA THR A 126 -2.23 -15.10 9.68
C THR A 126 -3.49 -15.20 8.83
N PHE A 127 -3.40 -14.85 7.54
CA PHE A 127 -4.60 -14.63 6.75
C PHE A 127 -5.22 -15.92 6.21
N PHE A 128 -4.38 -16.81 5.68
CA PHE A 128 -4.78 -18.02 4.98
C PHE A 128 -4.01 -19.25 5.47
N GLU A 129 -4.60 -20.42 5.24
CA GLU A 129 -4.11 -21.69 5.79
C GLU A 129 -2.67 -22.05 5.40
N LEU A 130 -2.24 -21.71 4.18
CA LEU A 130 -0.88 -22.00 3.68
C LEU A 130 0.08 -20.81 3.79
N ASP A 131 -0.31 -19.74 4.48
CA ASP A 131 0.61 -18.66 4.81
C ASP A 131 1.71 -19.20 5.75
N THR A 132 2.95 -18.78 5.54
CA THR A 132 4.08 -19.22 6.37
C THR A 132 3.91 -18.83 7.84
N GLY A 133 3.22 -17.73 8.11
CA GLY A 133 3.02 -17.20 9.46
C GLY A 133 2.25 -15.88 9.46
N PRO A 134 2.33 -15.09 10.54
CA PRO A 134 1.64 -13.82 10.63
C PRO A 134 2.34 -12.73 9.79
N PHE A 135 1.57 -12.03 8.96
CA PHE A 135 2.08 -11.00 8.06
C PHE A 135 1.53 -9.62 8.38
N ILE A 136 2.42 -8.63 8.47
CA ILE A 136 2.06 -7.22 8.40
C ILE A 136 1.91 -6.85 6.92
N THR A 137 0.73 -6.39 6.53
CA THR A 137 0.35 -6.09 5.14
C THR A 137 0.06 -4.63 4.87
N ALA A 138 -0.19 -3.85 5.93
CA ALA A 138 -0.56 -2.44 5.82
C ALA A 138 0.60 -1.48 6.09
N ALA A 139 1.82 -2.01 6.22
CA ALA A 139 2.98 -1.19 6.51
C ALA A 139 3.57 -0.59 5.24
N VAL A 140 3.91 0.68 5.34
CA VAL A 140 4.70 1.40 4.34
C VAL A 140 6.15 1.40 4.78
N GLY A 141 7.01 0.73 4.03
CA GLY A 141 8.45 0.70 4.29
C GLY A 141 9.14 1.91 3.68
N ILE A 142 9.99 2.55 4.48
CA ILE A 142 10.85 3.67 4.10
C ILE A 142 12.29 3.21 4.18
N PHE A 143 13.06 3.43 3.12
CA PHE A 143 14.49 3.13 3.08
C PHE A 143 15.23 4.12 2.17
N ARG A 144 16.56 4.15 2.27
CA ARG A 144 17.40 5.00 1.42
C ARG A 144 17.85 4.23 0.19
N LYS A 145 17.53 4.74 -1.01
CA LYS A 145 18.06 4.26 -2.29
C LYS A 145 19.58 4.52 -2.37
N PRO A 146 20.33 3.78 -3.22
CA PRO A 146 21.77 4.00 -3.43
C PRO A 146 22.15 5.45 -3.78
N GLU A 147 21.28 6.15 -4.51
CA GLU A 147 21.48 7.55 -4.93
C GLU A 147 21.26 8.55 -3.79
N GLY A 148 20.79 8.08 -2.63
CA GLY A 148 20.63 8.86 -1.40
C GLY A 148 19.21 9.33 -1.10
N HIS A 149 18.27 9.24 -2.05
CA HIS A 149 16.87 9.61 -1.82
C HIS A 149 16.11 8.53 -1.02
N LEU A 150 15.08 8.94 -0.27
CA LEU A 150 14.19 8.00 0.38
C LEU A 150 13.20 7.44 -0.64
N ASN A 151 12.96 6.14 -0.58
CA ASN A 151 11.84 5.49 -1.26
C ASN A 151 10.84 4.99 -0.25
N VAL A 152 9.57 4.98 -0.66
CA VAL A 152 8.43 4.61 0.15
C VAL A 152 7.58 3.64 -0.64
N GLY A 153 7.18 2.52 -0.03
CA GLY A 153 6.30 1.56 -0.69
C GLY A 153 5.65 0.58 0.27
N PHE A 154 4.62 -0.13 -0.19
CA PHE A 154 4.03 -1.24 0.56
C PHE A 154 4.89 -2.49 0.41
N TYR A 155 5.23 -3.09 1.55
CA TYR A 155 5.99 -4.34 1.58
C TYR A 155 5.37 -5.27 2.61
N ARG A 156 5.03 -6.50 2.19
CA ARG A 156 4.55 -7.53 3.13
C ARG A 156 5.71 -7.95 4.06
N VAL A 157 5.45 -7.99 5.36
CA VAL A 157 6.46 -8.33 6.37
C VAL A 157 6.03 -9.54 7.16
N LEU A 158 6.77 -10.65 7.03
CA LEU A 158 6.55 -11.85 7.85
C LEU A 158 7.20 -11.63 9.23
N ILE A 159 6.48 -11.90 10.31
CA ILE A 159 7.08 -12.03 11.64
C ILE A 159 7.67 -13.43 11.77
N VAL A 160 8.97 -13.52 12.04
CA VAL A 160 9.69 -14.79 12.22
C VAL A 160 9.71 -15.18 13.69
N ASP A 161 10.04 -14.22 14.56
CA ASP A 161 10.05 -14.39 16.01
C ASP A 161 9.85 -13.04 16.72
N GLN A 162 10.24 -12.93 18.00
CA GLN A 162 10.09 -11.72 18.82
C GLN A 162 10.81 -10.48 18.25
N LYS A 163 11.85 -10.66 17.44
CA LYS A 163 12.75 -9.59 17.00
C LYS A 163 13.14 -9.66 15.52
N HIS A 164 12.83 -10.74 14.83
CA HIS A 164 13.17 -10.88 13.42
C HIS A 164 11.95 -10.88 12.53
N VAL A 165 12.12 -10.25 11.36
CA VAL A 165 11.12 -10.18 10.31
C VAL A 165 11.73 -10.46 8.95
N LEU A 166 10.90 -10.83 7.97
CA LEU A 166 11.27 -10.85 6.55
C LEU A 166 10.53 -9.75 5.80
N ILE A 167 11.25 -8.79 5.22
CA ILE A 167 10.67 -7.69 4.44
C ILE A 167 10.73 -8.04 2.96
N ASN A 168 9.59 -8.40 2.38
CA ASN A 168 9.52 -8.94 1.03
C ASN A 168 9.55 -7.84 -0.02
N ALA A 169 10.29 -8.08 -1.10
CA ALA A 169 10.43 -7.17 -2.23
C ALA A 169 10.18 -7.92 -3.54
N SER A 170 9.19 -7.49 -4.31
CA SER A 170 8.93 -8.07 -5.63
C SER A 170 10.10 -7.81 -6.58
N GLY A 171 10.29 -8.68 -7.58
CA GLY A 171 11.46 -8.64 -8.47
C GLY A 171 11.73 -7.30 -9.17
N LEU A 172 10.68 -6.53 -9.50
CA LEU A 172 10.79 -5.24 -10.18
C LEU A 172 10.75 -4.03 -9.23
N SER A 173 10.56 -4.25 -7.94
CA SER A 173 10.47 -3.16 -6.95
C SER A 173 11.81 -2.47 -6.74
N ASP A 174 11.76 -1.20 -6.35
CA ASP A 174 12.96 -0.45 -6.01
C ASP A 174 13.64 -0.97 -4.75
N LEU A 175 12.88 -1.59 -3.84
CA LEU A 175 13.43 -2.29 -2.69
C LEU A 175 14.30 -3.49 -3.12
N ARG A 176 13.85 -4.30 -4.09
CA ARG A 176 14.64 -5.43 -4.60
C ARG A 176 15.95 -4.95 -5.22
N LYS A 177 15.90 -3.92 -6.07
CA LYS A 177 17.10 -3.30 -6.65
C LYS A 177 18.05 -2.79 -5.57
N SER A 178 17.50 -2.21 -4.51
CA SER A 178 18.28 -1.67 -3.40
C SER A 178 18.92 -2.77 -2.55
N TYR A 179 18.23 -3.90 -2.32
CA TYR A 179 18.82 -5.09 -1.72
C TYR A 179 20.02 -5.60 -2.53
N ASP A 180 19.85 -5.74 -3.84
CA ASP A 180 20.92 -6.24 -4.71
C ASP A 180 22.13 -5.30 -4.70
N TRP A 181 21.91 -3.99 -4.84
CA TRP A 181 22.99 -3.00 -4.79
C TRP A 181 23.73 -2.99 -3.45
N HIS A 182 23.00 -3.00 -2.32
CA HIS A 182 23.62 -2.98 -0.98
C HIS A 182 24.43 -4.25 -0.74
N ARG A 183 23.95 -5.41 -1.19
CA ARG A 183 24.66 -6.69 -1.11
C ARG A 183 25.95 -6.65 -1.93
N GLU A 184 25.86 -6.24 -3.19
CA GLU A 184 27.01 -6.16 -4.12
C GLU A 184 28.10 -5.19 -3.63
N ASN A 185 27.70 -4.13 -2.91
CA ASN A 185 28.60 -3.10 -2.41
C ASN A 185 28.99 -3.27 -0.92
N ASN A 186 28.59 -4.37 -0.28
CA ASN A 186 28.80 -4.62 1.16
C ASN A 186 28.37 -3.43 2.04
N LYS A 187 27.21 -2.83 1.73
CA LYS A 187 26.63 -1.70 2.47
C LYS A 187 25.52 -2.20 3.38
N LYS A 188 25.48 -1.64 4.60
CA LYS A 188 24.36 -1.86 5.53
C LYS A 188 23.11 -1.18 5.00
N MET A 189 21.97 -1.80 5.23
CA MET A 189 20.67 -1.27 4.86
C MET A 189 19.74 -1.28 6.07
N SER A 190 19.02 -0.18 6.25
CA SER A 190 17.96 -0.04 7.24
C SER A 190 16.64 0.22 6.53
N ILE A 191 15.56 -0.28 7.12
CA ILE A 191 14.19 -0.04 6.67
C ILE A 191 13.35 0.33 7.89
N ALA A 192 12.53 1.37 7.77
CA ALA A 192 11.53 1.72 8.76
C ALA A 192 10.13 1.37 8.22
N MET A 193 9.43 0.47 8.90
CA MET A 193 8.07 0.07 8.55
C MET A 193 7.08 0.94 9.33
N VAL A 194 6.31 1.77 8.62
CA VAL A 194 5.34 2.70 9.19
C VAL A 194 3.93 2.09 9.15
N LEU A 195 3.26 2.04 10.30
CA LEU A 195 1.91 1.52 10.50
C LEU A 195 0.99 2.62 11.03
N GLY A 196 -0.29 2.57 10.64
CA GLY A 196 -1.23 3.66 10.90
C GLY A 196 -0.71 4.98 10.35
N ALA A 197 -0.11 4.92 9.16
CA ALA A 197 0.39 6.10 8.48
C ALA A 197 -0.77 7.00 8.05
N PRO A 198 -0.54 8.32 7.87
CA PRO A 198 -1.55 9.19 7.34
C PRO A 198 -2.11 8.69 5.98
N PRO A 199 -3.42 8.83 5.73
CA PRO A 199 -4.09 8.22 4.57
C PRO A 199 -3.48 8.66 3.22
N TRP A 200 -3.08 9.92 3.11
CA TRP A 200 -2.42 10.45 1.92
C TRP A 200 -1.05 9.83 1.65
N LEU A 201 -0.33 9.39 2.69
CA LEU A 201 0.92 8.64 2.51
C LEU A 201 0.63 7.23 1.99
N LEU A 202 -0.43 6.57 2.47
CA LEU A 202 -0.86 5.27 1.92
C LEU A 202 -1.23 5.41 0.43
N MET A 203 -1.94 6.48 0.04
CA MET A 203 -2.25 6.76 -1.36
C MET A 203 -0.99 7.02 -2.20
N ALA A 204 -0.07 7.85 -1.71
CA ALA A 204 1.17 8.17 -2.41
C ALA A 204 2.08 6.94 -2.56
N ALA A 205 2.25 6.15 -1.49
CA ALA A 205 3.05 4.93 -1.49
C ALA A 205 2.46 3.81 -2.37
N ALA A 206 1.14 3.81 -2.56
CA ALA A 206 0.50 2.90 -3.51
C ALA A 206 0.64 3.39 -4.96
N SER A 207 0.83 4.69 -5.20
CA SER A 207 0.93 5.25 -6.54
C SER A 207 2.29 4.98 -7.19
N LYS A 208 2.38 5.12 -8.52
CA LYS A 208 3.66 5.04 -9.24
C LYS A 208 4.14 6.45 -9.60
N SER A 209 5.02 6.99 -8.77
CA SER A 209 5.72 8.24 -9.04
C SER A 209 6.95 8.03 -9.94
N PRO A 210 7.38 9.05 -10.70
CA PRO A 210 8.71 9.08 -11.31
C PRO A 210 9.83 8.91 -10.27
N ASP A 211 10.99 8.40 -10.70
CA ASP A 211 12.10 8.07 -9.79
C ASP A 211 12.68 9.29 -9.04
N ASP A 212 12.52 10.50 -9.61
CA ASP A 212 12.98 11.78 -9.06
C ASP A 212 11.94 12.49 -8.16
N VAL A 213 10.74 11.91 -8.01
CA VAL A 213 9.65 12.49 -7.21
C VAL A 213 9.45 11.67 -5.93
N SER A 214 9.59 12.30 -4.76
CA SER A 214 9.42 11.64 -3.47
C SER A 214 7.95 11.40 -3.14
N GLU A 215 7.58 10.16 -2.82
CA GLU A 215 6.21 9.83 -2.39
C GLU A 215 5.82 10.57 -1.09
N LEU A 216 6.78 10.92 -0.23
CA LEU A 216 6.53 11.72 0.98
C LEU A 216 6.07 13.15 0.64
N GLU A 217 6.64 13.72 -0.42
CA GLU A 217 6.29 15.07 -0.87
C GLU A 217 4.98 15.09 -1.65
N VAL A 218 4.72 14.02 -2.41
CA VAL A 218 3.40 13.77 -3.02
C VAL A 218 2.33 13.67 -1.92
N ALA A 219 2.63 12.92 -0.85
CA ALA A 219 1.74 12.78 0.30
C ALA A 219 1.43 14.14 0.95
N GLY A 220 2.44 15.02 1.10
CA GLY A 220 2.24 16.39 1.59
C GLY A 220 1.35 17.23 0.67
N SER A 221 1.54 17.12 -0.65
CA SER A 221 0.69 17.83 -1.62
C SER A 221 -0.76 17.36 -1.58
N ILE A 222 -1.00 16.05 -1.43
CA ILE A 222 -2.34 15.48 -1.22
C ILE A 222 -2.97 16.05 0.07
N ALA A 223 -2.19 16.09 1.17
CA ALA A 223 -2.59 16.64 2.47
C ALA A 223 -2.89 18.15 2.41
N GLY A 224 -2.28 18.85 1.45
CA GLY A 224 -2.32 20.31 1.30
C GLY A 224 -1.35 21.05 2.23
N GLU A 225 -0.38 20.35 2.82
CA GLU A 225 0.65 20.90 3.70
C GLU A 225 1.89 20.00 3.77
N SER A 226 3.01 20.54 4.25
CA SER A 226 4.24 19.77 4.43
C SER A 226 4.07 18.64 5.45
N MET A 227 4.50 17.43 5.06
CA MET A 227 4.59 16.30 5.99
C MET A 227 5.61 16.59 7.09
N GLN A 228 5.18 16.47 8.35
CA GLN A 228 6.09 16.49 9.49
C GLN A 228 6.76 15.13 9.64
N MET A 229 8.09 15.13 9.65
CA MET A 229 8.92 13.94 9.68
C MET A 229 9.82 13.97 10.91
N VAL A 230 9.93 12.84 11.60
CA VAL A 230 10.86 12.65 12.74
C VAL A 230 11.94 11.66 12.35
N ARG A 231 13.12 11.82 12.95
CA ARG A 231 14.24 10.90 12.75
C ARG A 231 13.99 9.57 13.47
N CYS A 232 14.39 8.48 12.83
CA CYS A 232 14.45 7.15 13.44
C CYS A 232 15.44 7.12 14.62
N GLU A 233 15.24 6.19 15.55
CA GLU A 233 16.09 6.01 16.73
C GLU A 233 17.46 5.42 16.38
N HIS A 234 17.51 4.47 15.43
CA HIS A 234 18.73 3.71 15.11
C HIS A 234 19.25 3.93 13.68
N SER A 235 18.59 4.78 12.89
CA SER A 235 19.01 5.13 11.53
C SER A 235 18.79 6.60 11.24
N ASP A 236 19.37 7.09 10.14
CA ASP A 236 19.18 8.45 9.65
C ASP A 236 17.89 8.63 8.82
N LEU A 237 17.04 7.60 8.77
CA LEU A 237 15.77 7.63 8.07
C LEU A 237 14.80 8.60 8.75
N LEU A 238 13.93 9.19 7.94
CA LEU A 238 12.86 10.07 8.37
C LEU A 238 11.52 9.37 8.19
N VAL A 239 10.67 9.41 9.21
CA VAL A 239 9.35 8.76 9.22
C VAL A 239 8.27 9.76 9.65
N PRO A 240 6.99 9.59 9.26
CA PRO A 240 5.93 10.53 9.60
C PRO A 240 5.76 10.68 11.12
N ALA A 241 5.77 11.91 11.60
CA ALA A 241 5.60 12.26 13.03
C ALA A 241 4.27 11.75 13.60
N ASP A 242 3.23 11.74 12.76
CA ASP A 242 1.86 11.40 13.14
C ASP A 242 1.48 9.93 12.95
N ALA A 243 2.40 9.05 12.56
CA ALA A 243 2.12 7.62 12.45
C ALA A 243 1.67 7.01 13.80
N GLU A 244 0.92 5.91 13.76
CA GLU A 244 0.57 5.15 14.98
C GLU A 244 1.80 4.41 15.53
N MET A 245 2.59 3.81 14.63
CA MET A 245 3.74 2.97 14.98
C MET A 245 4.80 2.95 13.88
N VAL A 246 6.06 2.84 14.27
CA VAL A 246 7.19 2.60 13.38
C VAL A 246 8.05 1.46 13.93
N ILE A 247 8.34 0.47 13.09
CA ILE A 247 9.25 -0.65 13.37
C ILE A 247 10.53 -0.43 12.56
N GLU A 248 11.65 -0.19 13.23
CA GLU A 248 12.96 0.07 12.62
C GLU A 248 13.79 -1.20 12.53
N THR A 249 14.38 -1.47 11.36
CA THR A 249 15.16 -2.69 11.15
C THR A 249 16.54 -2.45 10.56
N VAL A 250 17.42 -3.42 10.76
CA VAL A 250 18.66 -3.61 10.00
C VAL A 250 18.53 -4.90 9.21
N VAL A 251 18.86 -4.85 7.91
CA VAL A 251 18.65 -5.95 6.97
C VAL A 251 19.93 -6.78 6.85
N ASP A 252 19.83 -8.11 7.06
CA ASP A 252 20.89 -9.05 6.73
C ASP A 252 20.67 -9.62 5.31
N LEU A 253 21.40 -9.05 4.35
CA LEU A 253 21.33 -9.43 2.94
C LEU A 253 22.05 -10.76 2.61
N ASN A 254 22.71 -11.39 3.60
CA ASN A 254 23.34 -12.69 3.45
C ASN A 254 22.43 -13.84 3.91
N GLU A 255 21.42 -13.55 4.73
CA GLU A 255 20.48 -14.54 5.22
C GLU A 255 19.12 -14.36 4.55
N MET A 256 18.91 -15.10 3.46
CA MET A 256 17.70 -15.03 2.65
C MET A 256 16.78 -16.22 2.98
N VAL A 257 15.54 -15.95 3.41
CA VAL A 257 14.59 -16.96 3.88
C VAL A 257 13.33 -16.98 3.01
N SER A 258 12.89 -18.18 2.63
CA SER A 258 11.69 -18.40 1.82
C SER A 258 10.41 -18.29 2.67
N ASN A 259 9.38 -17.66 2.11
CA ASN A 259 8.06 -17.54 2.73
C ASN A 259 6.95 -17.48 1.68
N THR A 260 5.74 -17.79 2.10
CA THR A 260 4.52 -17.85 1.27
C THR A 260 3.41 -17.04 1.92
N LEU A 261 2.68 -16.28 1.11
CA LEU A 261 1.46 -15.57 1.47
C LEU A 261 0.41 -15.76 0.35
N GLY A 262 -0.87 -15.79 0.71
CA GLY A 262 -1.97 -15.62 -0.24
C GLY A 262 -2.01 -14.20 -0.83
N GLU A 263 -1.78 -14.09 -2.14
CA GLU A 263 -1.54 -12.85 -2.86
C GLU A 263 -2.76 -12.29 -3.61
N PHE A 264 -2.68 -11.03 -4.03
CA PHE A 264 -3.76 -10.28 -4.72
C PHE A 264 -4.35 -11.01 -5.94
N GLY A 265 -3.55 -11.85 -6.61
CA GLY A 265 -3.97 -12.74 -7.68
C GLY A 265 -4.87 -13.91 -7.26
N ALA A 266 -5.24 -14.00 -5.97
CA ALA A 266 -5.95 -15.13 -5.36
C ALA A 266 -5.19 -16.46 -5.45
N GLN A 267 -3.86 -16.40 -5.33
CA GLN A 267 -2.93 -17.53 -5.40
C GLN A 267 -1.90 -17.39 -4.29
N TYR A 268 -1.28 -18.50 -3.88
CA TYR A 268 -0.15 -18.45 -2.96
C TYR A 268 1.12 -18.05 -3.72
N GLY A 269 1.79 -17.00 -3.25
CA GLY A 269 3.03 -16.49 -3.81
C GLY A 269 4.19 -16.72 -2.86
N THR A 270 5.11 -17.60 -3.25
CA THR A 270 6.37 -17.82 -2.55
C THR A 270 7.41 -16.81 -3.01
N GLU A 271 8.14 -16.22 -2.06
CA GLU A 271 9.21 -15.25 -2.27
C GLU A 271 10.36 -15.54 -1.29
N THR A 272 11.56 -15.07 -1.62
CA THR A 272 12.69 -15.07 -0.69
C THR A 272 13.02 -13.63 -0.28
N ALA A 273 13.14 -13.41 1.02
CA ALA A 273 13.37 -12.10 1.61
C ALA A 273 14.48 -12.17 2.68
N PRO A 274 15.24 -11.09 2.87
CA PRO A 274 16.32 -11.07 3.87
C PRO A 274 15.77 -11.09 5.28
N LEU A 275 16.44 -11.82 6.17
CA LEU A 275 16.21 -11.72 7.61
C LEU A 275 16.60 -10.32 8.07
N SER A 276 15.70 -9.65 8.77
CA SER A 276 15.91 -8.31 9.27
C SER A 276 15.69 -8.28 10.78
N GLU A 277 16.65 -7.73 11.52
CA GLU A 277 16.55 -7.57 12.98
C GLU A 277 15.88 -6.24 13.30
N VAL A 278 14.85 -6.28 14.17
CA VAL A 278 14.19 -5.10 14.70
C VAL A 278 15.06 -4.46 15.77
N THR A 279 15.38 -3.19 15.58
CA THR A 279 16.26 -2.40 16.46
C THR A 279 15.47 -1.48 17.40
N ALA A 280 14.32 -0.99 16.95
CA ALA A 280 13.39 -0.22 17.77
C ALA A 280 11.95 -0.36 17.28
N ILE A 281 11.00 -0.22 18.21
CA ILE A 281 9.59 0.06 17.91
C ILE A 281 9.25 1.37 18.60
N THR A 282 8.81 2.36 17.82
CA THR A 282 8.26 3.61 18.34
C THR A 282 6.77 3.66 18.05
N GLN A 283 5.97 4.16 18.97
CA GLN A 283 4.52 4.23 18.80
C GLN A 283 3.89 5.32 19.66
N ARG A 284 2.69 5.73 19.27
CA ARG A 284 1.78 6.49 20.13
C ARG A 284 1.45 5.71 21.39
N ARG A 285 1.14 6.39 22.49
CA ARG A 285 0.80 5.73 23.77
C ARG A 285 -0.44 4.84 23.68
N ASP A 286 -1.41 5.25 22.89
CA ASP A 286 -2.70 4.59 22.62
C ASP A 286 -2.76 4.08 21.17
N ALA A 287 -1.62 3.60 20.65
CA ALA A 287 -1.49 3.20 19.25
C ALA A 287 -2.50 2.12 18.84
N MET A 288 -3.03 2.25 17.62
CA MET A 288 -3.84 1.23 16.95
C MET A 288 -3.04 0.54 15.84
N PHE A 289 -3.08 -0.78 15.79
CA PHE A 289 -2.44 -1.54 14.72
C PHE A 289 -3.28 -1.47 13.44
N TYR A 290 -2.77 -0.84 12.40
CA TYR A 290 -3.45 -0.82 11.11
C TYR A 290 -3.24 -2.15 10.36
N THR A 291 -4.33 -2.79 9.94
CA THR A 291 -4.30 -4.05 9.20
C THR A 291 -5.09 -3.95 7.90
N LEU A 292 -4.59 -4.60 6.86
CA LEU A 292 -5.18 -4.64 5.53
C LEU A 292 -5.33 -6.11 5.12
N MET A 293 -6.50 -6.51 4.65
CA MET A 293 -6.74 -7.91 4.28
C MET A 293 -5.81 -8.33 3.13
N ALA A 294 -5.03 -9.38 3.33
CA ALA A 294 -4.19 -9.95 2.29
C ALA A 294 -5.03 -10.56 1.16
N GLY A 295 -4.33 -10.98 0.11
CA GLY A 295 -4.96 -11.63 -1.02
C GLY A 295 -5.83 -10.66 -1.81
N ARG A 296 -6.90 -11.22 -2.39
CA ARG A 296 -7.83 -10.50 -3.22
C ARG A 296 -8.89 -9.76 -2.39
N ALA A 297 -8.45 -8.72 -1.72
CA ALA A 297 -9.25 -7.86 -0.85
C ALA A 297 -9.67 -6.55 -1.55
N ARG A 298 -10.79 -5.95 -1.12
CA ARG A 298 -11.27 -4.69 -1.71
C ARG A 298 -10.31 -3.55 -1.41
N GLU A 299 -9.86 -3.47 -0.15
CA GLU A 299 -8.97 -2.41 0.30
C GLU A 299 -7.62 -2.43 -0.45
N HIS A 300 -7.02 -3.62 -0.56
CA HIS A 300 -5.80 -3.83 -1.35
C HIS A 300 -5.99 -3.36 -2.80
N ASN A 301 -7.05 -3.81 -3.47
CA ASN A 301 -7.27 -3.50 -4.88
C ASN A 301 -7.57 -2.01 -5.12
N ASN A 302 -8.28 -1.36 -4.20
CA ASN A 302 -8.57 0.07 -4.29
C ASN A 302 -7.29 0.92 -4.22
N LEU A 303 -6.37 0.59 -3.31
CA LEU A 303 -5.05 1.23 -3.26
C LEU A 303 -4.21 0.87 -4.49
N GLY A 304 -4.19 -0.40 -4.89
CA GLY A 304 -3.45 -0.87 -6.08
C GLY A 304 -3.94 -0.26 -7.40
N TYR A 305 -5.18 0.22 -7.46
CA TYR A 305 -5.67 0.97 -8.61
C TYR A 305 -4.86 2.27 -8.82
N LEU A 306 -4.47 2.95 -7.75
CA LEU A 306 -3.67 4.19 -7.83
C LEU A 306 -2.30 3.94 -8.47
N THR A 307 -1.71 2.75 -8.29
CA THR A 307 -0.44 2.36 -8.93
C THR A 307 -0.53 2.41 -10.45
N THR A 308 -1.68 2.05 -11.00
CA THR A 308 -1.86 1.82 -12.43
C THR A 308 -2.67 2.91 -13.12
N TYR A 309 -3.25 3.85 -12.38
CA TYR A 309 -4.12 4.90 -12.91
C TYR A 309 -3.44 5.71 -14.03
N GLY A 310 -2.23 6.22 -13.78
CA GLY A 310 -1.49 7.01 -14.79
C GLY A 310 -1.18 6.21 -16.05
N LEU A 311 -0.85 4.92 -15.91
CA LEU A 311 -0.65 4.01 -17.03
C LEU A 311 -1.95 3.83 -17.82
N GLN A 312 -3.07 3.56 -17.14
CA GLN A 312 -4.38 3.41 -17.78
C GLN A 312 -4.74 4.64 -18.60
N LYS A 313 -4.61 5.84 -18.04
CA LYS A 313 -4.91 7.10 -18.76
C LYS A 313 -4.00 7.34 -19.94
N THR A 314 -2.72 6.98 -19.82
CA THR A 314 -1.77 7.06 -20.93
C THR A 314 -2.16 6.12 -22.08
N VAL A 315 -2.53 4.88 -21.76
CA VAL A 315 -2.96 3.88 -22.75
C VAL A 315 -4.26 4.30 -23.42
N GLU A 316 -5.24 4.75 -22.62
CA GLU A 316 -6.53 5.25 -23.11
C GLU A 316 -6.34 6.40 -24.10
N ALA A 317 -5.50 7.39 -23.75
CA ALA A 317 -5.20 8.53 -24.61
C ALA A 317 -4.49 8.12 -25.90
N LYS A 318 -3.52 7.21 -25.84
CA LYS A 318 -2.80 6.71 -27.02
C LYS A 318 -3.71 5.99 -28.00
N ILE A 319 -4.55 5.07 -27.52
CA ILE A 319 -5.50 4.32 -28.37
C ILE A 319 -6.49 5.26 -29.04
N LYS A 320 -7.04 6.22 -28.29
CA LYS A 320 -7.97 7.24 -28.83
C LYS A 320 -7.30 8.13 -29.88
N ALA A 321 -6.01 8.43 -29.72
CA ALA A 321 -5.26 9.26 -30.66
C ALA A 321 -4.83 8.50 -31.93
N SER A 322 -4.57 7.20 -31.85
CA SER A 322 -4.13 6.40 -33.00
C SER A 322 -5.29 5.90 -33.86
N ILE A 323 -6.42 5.53 -33.24
CA ILE A 323 -7.51 4.83 -33.94
C ILE A 323 -8.76 5.73 -34.07
N ALA A 324 -8.95 6.32 -35.25
CA ALA A 324 -9.98 7.35 -35.48
C ALA A 324 -11.43 6.90 -35.22
N CYS A 325 -11.76 5.61 -35.38
CA CYS A 325 -13.12 5.12 -35.19
C CYS A 325 -13.47 4.80 -33.73
N VAL A 326 -12.53 4.98 -32.78
CA VAL A 326 -12.75 4.71 -31.35
C VAL A 326 -13.66 5.77 -30.73
N LYS A 327 -14.72 5.32 -30.05
CA LYS A 327 -15.62 6.17 -29.26
C LYS A 327 -15.20 6.20 -27.80
N GLU A 328 -14.91 5.03 -27.23
CA GLU A 328 -14.58 4.89 -25.82
C GLU A 328 -13.56 3.76 -25.63
N VAL A 329 -12.71 3.92 -24.63
CA VAL A 329 -11.73 2.92 -24.21
C VAL A 329 -11.86 2.80 -22.70
N THR A 330 -12.08 1.58 -22.22
CA THR A 330 -12.15 1.27 -20.80
C THR A 330 -11.10 0.21 -20.49
N ILE A 331 -10.31 0.46 -19.46
CA ILE A 331 -9.27 -0.46 -19.02
C ILE A 331 -9.68 -1.06 -17.68
N HIS A 332 -9.71 -2.38 -17.62
CA HIS A 332 -9.99 -3.12 -16.41
C HIS A 332 -8.72 -3.81 -15.94
N LEU A 333 -8.33 -3.50 -14.71
CA LEU A 333 -7.31 -4.22 -13.97
C LEU A 333 -8.01 -4.94 -12.81
N ASP A 334 -8.65 -6.04 -13.16
CA ASP A 334 -9.45 -6.82 -12.23
C ASP A 334 -8.98 -8.26 -12.21
N THR A 335 -8.53 -8.72 -11.05
CA THR A 335 -8.07 -10.09 -10.84
C THR A 335 -9.15 -11.17 -11.07
N ARG A 336 -10.42 -10.81 -11.36
CA ARG A 336 -11.56 -11.73 -11.67
C ARG A 336 -11.47 -12.21 -13.09
N ILE A 337 -10.98 -11.35 -13.95
CA ILE A 337 -10.81 -11.60 -15.38
C ILE A 337 -9.37 -12.01 -15.70
N GLY A 338 -8.44 -11.78 -14.76
CA GLY A 338 -7.06 -12.28 -14.74
C GLY A 338 -6.14 -11.27 -14.04
N PRO A 339 -4.90 -11.61 -13.68
CA PRO A 339 -3.92 -10.63 -13.17
C PRO A 339 -3.39 -9.70 -14.29
N LEU A 340 -4.16 -9.53 -15.36
CA LEU A 340 -3.79 -8.87 -16.60
C LEU A 340 -4.63 -7.62 -16.80
N MET A 341 -4.16 -6.72 -17.67
CA MET A 341 -4.92 -5.59 -18.14
C MET A 341 -5.89 -6.03 -19.23
N HIS A 342 -7.18 -5.76 -19.06
CA HIS A 342 -8.19 -5.98 -20.08
C HIS A 342 -8.61 -4.64 -20.68
N VAL A 343 -8.47 -4.49 -21.99
CA VAL A 343 -8.87 -3.27 -22.71
C VAL A 343 -10.15 -3.54 -23.48
N VAL A 344 -11.19 -2.75 -23.21
CA VAL A 344 -12.47 -2.77 -23.92
C VAL A 344 -12.55 -1.51 -24.76
N ILE A 345 -12.72 -1.67 -26.08
CA ILE A 345 -12.75 -0.57 -27.04
C ILE A 345 -14.12 -0.58 -27.72
N SER A 346 -14.84 0.54 -27.63
CA SER A 346 -16.07 0.75 -28.41
C SER A 346 -15.75 1.57 -29.66
N ILE A 347 -16.28 1.17 -30.81
CA ILE A 347 -15.98 1.79 -32.11
C ILE A 347 -17.25 2.22 -32.86
N ALA A 348 -17.12 3.27 -33.67
CA ALA A 348 -18.05 3.61 -34.74
C ALA A 348 -17.78 2.71 -35.94
N LYS A 349 -18.33 1.49 -35.92
CA LYS A 349 -18.08 0.49 -36.98
C LYS A 349 -18.72 0.91 -38.31
N GLU A 350 -17.91 0.99 -39.35
CA GLU A 350 -18.26 1.28 -40.75
C GLU A 350 -17.95 0.10 -41.69
N SER A 351 -17.11 -0.86 -41.28
CA SER A 351 -16.83 -2.09 -42.03
C SER A 351 -16.61 -3.31 -41.11
N ASP A 352 -16.74 -4.52 -41.67
CA ASP A 352 -16.50 -5.76 -40.94
C ASP A 352 -15.02 -6.04 -40.63
N ASP A 353 -14.08 -5.38 -41.35
CA ASP A 353 -12.63 -5.53 -41.14
C ASP A 353 -12.09 -4.63 -40.01
N GLN A 354 -12.81 -3.53 -39.70
CA GLN A 354 -12.36 -2.54 -38.71
C GLN A 354 -12.06 -3.12 -37.31
N PRO A 355 -12.87 -4.03 -36.74
CA PRO A 355 -12.55 -4.63 -35.44
C PRO A 355 -11.17 -5.31 -35.41
N GLU A 356 -10.80 -6.04 -36.46
CA GLU A 356 -9.49 -6.71 -36.54
C GLU A 356 -8.35 -5.69 -36.61
N GLN A 357 -8.52 -4.63 -37.40
CA GLN A 357 -7.54 -3.54 -37.51
C GLN A 357 -7.34 -2.83 -36.18
N VAL A 358 -8.44 -2.50 -35.48
CA VAL A 358 -8.42 -1.86 -34.16
C VAL A 358 -7.67 -2.72 -33.15
N ILE A 359 -7.96 -4.03 -33.12
CA ILE A 359 -7.28 -4.98 -32.23
C ILE A 359 -5.78 -5.01 -32.53
N ASN A 360 -5.39 -5.15 -33.80
CA ASN A 360 -3.98 -5.21 -34.19
C ASN A 360 -3.23 -3.92 -33.85
N GLU A 361 -3.85 -2.75 -34.09
CA GLU A 361 -3.24 -1.46 -33.78
C GLU A 361 -3.11 -1.22 -32.28
N ALA A 362 -4.14 -1.58 -31.48
CA ALA A 362 -4.06 -1.53 -30.04
C ALA A 362 -2.89 -2.39 -29.50
N PHE A 363 -2.73 -3.63 -29.99
CA PHE A 363 -1.63 -4.50 -29.58
C PHE A 363 -0.24 -4.01 -30.01
N ASN A 364 -0.15 -3.27 -31.11
CA ASN A 364 1.10 -2.69 -31.61
C ASN A 364 1.40 -1.29 -31.03
N THR A 365 0.49 -0.73 -30.24
CA THR A 365 0.70 0.58 -29.61
C THR A 365 1.74 0.44 -28.51
N SER A 366 2.92 1.04 -28.71
CA SER A 366 3.96 1.07 -27.69
C SER A 366 3.51 1.88 -26.46
N MET A 367 3.41 1.22 -25.30
CA MET A 367 2.97 1.86 -24.06
C MET A 367 4.15 2.44 -23.26
N GLY A 368 5.36 2.43 -23.80
CA GLY A 368 6.58 2.90 -23.14
C GLY A 368 7.19 1.84 -22.21
N PHE A 369 6.50 1.50 -21.12
CA PHE A 369 6.99 0.51 -20.14
C PHE A 369 6.79 -0.95 -20.57
N PHE A 370 5.74 -1.24 -21.34
CA PHE A 370 5.42 -2.56 -21.89
C PHE A 370 4.78 -2.40 -23.27
N ASP A 371 4.90 -3.40 -24.15
CA ASP A 371 4.01 -3.50 -25.31
C ASP A 371 2.71 -4.20 -24.88
N LEU A 372 1.56 -3.83 -25.46
CA LEU A 372 0.28 -4.48 -25.14
C LEU A 372 0.33 -5.99 -25.44
N SER A 373 1.19 -6.40 -26.38
CA SER A 373 1.44 -7.79 -26.76
C SER A 373 2.07 -8.67 -25.66
N TRP A 374 2.66 -8.08 -24.61
CA TRP A 374 3.14 -8.82 -23.43
C TRP A 374 2.00 -9.22 -22.47
N ILE A 375 0.82 -8.64 -22.67
CA ILE A 375 -0.41 -9.02 -21.99
C ILE A 375 -1.06 -10.10 -22.86
N ALA A 376 -1.07 -11.34 -22.37
CA ALA A 376 -1.41 -12.52 -23.15
C ALA A 376 -2.64 -12.34 -24.05
N LYS A 377 -2.46 -12.57 -25.36
CA LYS A 377 -3.53 -12.78 -26.32
C LYS A 377 -4.26 -14.07 -25.91
N ARG A 378 -5.42 -13.97 -25.28
CA ARG A 378 -6.32 -15.10 -25.04
C ARG A 378 -7.52 -15.01 -25.96
#